data_AF-A0A925B7U9-F1
#
_entry.id   AF-A0A925B7U9-F1
#
_cell.length_a   1.000
_cell.length_b   1.000
_cell.length_c   1.000
_cell.angle_alpha   90.00
_cell.angle_beta   90.00
_cell.angle_gamma   90.00
#
_symmetry.space_group_name_H-M   'P 1'
#
loop_
_entity.id
_entity.type
_entity.pdbx_description
1 polymer ?
#
loop_
_entity_poly.entity_id
_entity_poly.type
_entity_poly.pdbx_seq_one_letter_code
_entity_poly.pdbx_strand_id
1 'polypeptide(L)'
;MLLRNVGISSLAALAGVSAFIGCRNATQNTRTADEPRPLGNATPYNPPMPDYPPVRQPNASATAKTPRKSTTNPEDNKRVQTVPEGATASLSSRDSEIIGLQKEPLSNGKSSGDSTRWLSVGNGFKAEFRADSGSSAWNRVKVDLDSDKKWDEKWDFKADGSIKRRVSPSDDDNYSAEYRLKSDETKWVRVK
;
A
#
# COMPACT_ATOMS: atom_id res chain seq x y z
N MET A 1 -4.31 -58.79 23.98
CA MET A 1 -4.72 -58.19 25.26
C MET A 1 -5.24 -56.79 24.98
N LEU A 2 -6.54 -56.59 25.14
CA LEU A 2 -7.21 -55.30 25.01
C LEU A 2 -6.95 -54.46 26.26
N LEU A 3 -6.55 -53.19 26.10
CA LEU A 3 -6.83 -52.17 27.10
C LEU A 3 -7.59 -51.03 26.42
N ARG A 4 -8.88 -50.97 26.71
CA ARG A 4 -9.77 -49.84 26.47
C ARG A 4 -9.46 -48.79 27.54
N ASN A 5 -9.20 -47.56 27.14
CA ASN A 5 -9.18 -46.43 28.07
C ASN A 5 -10.44 -45.59 27.84
N VAL A 6 -11.25 -45.51 28.90
CA VAL A 6 -12.50 -44.76 29.04
C VAL A 6 -12.16 -43.59 29.98
N GLY A 7 -12.68 -42.38 29.72
CA GLY A 7 -12.41 -41.25 30.61
C GLY A 7 -12.83 -39.91 30.02
N ILE A 8 -14.13 -39.65 29.86
CA ILE A 8 -14.98 -38.87 30.79
C ILE A 8 -15.00 -37.38 30.45
N SER A 9 -16.22 -36.95 30.13
CA SER A 9 -16.72 -35.61 29.88
C SER A 9 -16.44 -34.61 31.01
N SER A 10 -16.27 -33.35 30.64
CA SER A 10 -16.73 -32.22 31.47
C SER A 10 -17.11 -31.05 30.58
N LEU A 11 -18.43 -30.89 30.45
CA LEU A 11 -19.10 -29.66 30.04
C LEU A 11 -18.92 -28.63 31.17
N ALA A 12 -18.45 -27.44 30.86
CA ALA A 12 -18.63 -26.28 31.73
C ALA A 12 -18.99 -25.07 30.87
N ALA A 13 -20.29 -24.83 30.76
CA ALA A 13 -20.84 -23.58 30.28
C ALA A 13 -20.66 -22.51 31.37
N LEU A 14 -20.00 -21.40 31.03
CA LEU A 14 -19.99 -20.19 31.85
C LEU A 14 -20.66 -19.08 31.06
N ALA A 15 -21.97 -18.94 31.32
CA ALA A 15 -22.73 -17.75 30.97
C ALA A 15 -22.29 -16.61 31.89
N GLY A 16 -21.48 -15.69 31.37
CA GLY A 16 -21.15 -14.44 32.02
C GLY A 16 -22.07 -13.32 31.52
N VAL A 17 -23.21 -13.14 32.20
CA VAL A 17 -24.03 -11.94 32.08
C VAL A 17 -23.40 -10.87 32.97
N SER A 18 -22.78 -9.86 32.36
CA SER A 18 -22.39 -8.63 33.06
C SER A 18 -23.20 -7.47 32.52
N ALA A 19 -24.31 -7.19 33.20
CA ALA A 19 -24.98 -5.90 33.13
C ALA A 19 -24.20 -4.91 34.00
N PHE A 20 -23.64 -3.86 33.41
CA PHE A 20 -23.29 -2.66 34.15
C PHE A 20 -24.15 -1.49 33.67
N ILE A 21 -24.92 -1.02 34.65
CA ILE A 21 -25.79 0.13 34.68
C ILE A 21 -24.93 1.39 34.71
N GLY A 22 -25.30 2.36 33.87
CA GLY A 22 -25.36 3.78 34.24
C GLY A 22 -24.06 4.54 34.45
N CYS A 23 -23.81 5.51 33.57
CA CYS A 23 -23.51 6.88 33.98
C CYS A 23 -23.92 7.83 32.84
N ARG A 24 -25.11 8.41 33.00
CA ARG A 24 -25.54 9.60 32.28
C ARG A 24 -24.80 10.77 32.91
N ASN A 25 -23.98 11.48 32.14
CA ASN A 25 -23.68 12.88 32.43
C ASN A 25 -24.18 13.72 31.26
N ALA A 26 -25.39 14.23 31.47
CA ALA A 26 -25.92 15.37 30.75
C ALA A 26 -25.18 16.61 31.23
N THR A 27 -24.36 17.20 30.36
CA THR A 27 -24.02 18.62 30.46
C THR A 27 -24.71 19.30 29.29
N GLN A 28 -25.90 19.82 29.56
CA GLN A 28 -26.62 20.71 28.65
C GLN A 28 -25.83 22.01 28.55
N ASN A 29 -25.17 22.24 27.42
CA ASN A 29 -24.62 23.53 27.07
C ASN A 29 -25.65 24.26 26.20
N THR A 30 -26.59 24.96 26.85
CA THR A 30 -27.50 25.88 26.17
C THR A 30 -26.76 27.17 25.86
N ARG A 31 -26.19 27.26 24.65
CA ARG A 31 -25.79 28.54 24.07
C ARG A 31 -26.78 28.87 22.95
N THR A 32 -27.62 29.86 23.27
CA THR A 32 -28.24 30.87 22.42
C THR A 32 -28.36 30.54 20.94
N ALA A 33 -29.61 30.33 20.51
CA ALA A 33 -30.01 30.39 19.11
C ALA A 33 -29.69 31.78 18.54
N ASP A 34 -28.76 31.83 17.59
CA ASP A 34 -28.62 32.91 16.64
C ASP A 34 -29.36 32.50 15.36
N GLU A 35 -30.19 33.39 14.83
CA GLU A 35 -31.06 33.16 13.68
C GLU A 35 -30.29 32.69 12.43
N PRO A 36 -30.85 31.77 11.61
CA PRO A 36 -30.28 31.45 10.32
C PRO A 36 -30.49 32.61 9.34
N ARG A 37 -29.40 33.32 9.00
CA ARG A 37 -29.38 34.21 7.84
C ARG A 37 -29.56 33.38 6.55
N PRO A 38 -30.30 33.88 5.54
CA PRO A 38 -30.44 33.20 4.26
C PRO A 38 -29.07 33.06 3.57
N LEU A 39 -28.75 31.82 3.19
CA LEU A 39 -27.57 31.48 2.37
C LEU A 39 -27.71 32.12 0.99
N GLY A 40 -27.06 33.26 0.82
CA GLY A 40 -26.74 33.77 -0.51
C GLY A 40 -25.82 32.78 -1.23
N ASN A 41 -26.13 32.50 -2.49
CA ASN A 41 -25.34 31.64 -3.37
C ASN A 41 -23.91 32.18 -3.48
N ALA A 42 -22.99 31.60 -2.69
CA ALA A 42 -21.57 31.86 -2.82
C ALA A 42 -21.10 31.25 -4.16
N THR A 43 -20.85 32.12 -5.14
CA THR A 43 -19.99 31.78 -6.26
C THR A 43 -18.64 31.29 -5.71
N PRO A 44 -18.03 30.24 -6.29
CA PRO A 44 -16.73 29.77 -5.83
C PRO A 44 -15.72 30.91 -5.99
N TYR A 45 -15.24 31.40 -4.85
CA TYR A 45 -14.11 32.32 -4.80
C TYR A 45 -12.89 31.56 -5.34
N ASN A 46 -12.54 31.84 -6.58
CA ASN A 46 -11.33 31.37 -7.22
C ASN A 46 -10.27 32.45 -6.95
N PRO A 47 -9.39 32.29 -5.94
CA PRO A 47 -8.36 33.29 -5.70
C PRO A 47 -7.50 33.42 -6.96
N PRO A 48 -7.13 34.64 -7.38
CA PRO A 48 -6.13 34.80 -8.44
C PRO A 48 -4.86 34.07 -7.99
N MET A 49 -4.44 33.08 -8.79
CA MET A 49 -3.14 32.44 -8.61
C MET A 49 -2.08 33.55 -8.59
N PRO A 50 -1.16 33.57 -7.61
CA PRO A 50 -0.01 34.44 -7.70
C PRO A 50 0.73 34.10 -9.00
N ASP A 51 1.17 35.13 -9.74
CA ASP A 51 2.05 34.98 -10.90
C ASP A 51 3.32 34.27 -10.44
N TYR A 52 3.31 32.94 -10.51
CA TYR A 52 4.50 32.15 -10.33
C TYR A 52 5.40 32.45 -11.53
N PRO A 53 6.62 32.99 -11.33
CA PRO A 53 7.56 33.11 -12.43
C PRO A 53 7.74 31.73 -13.06
N PRO A 54 7.85 31.63 -14.40
CA PRO A 54 8.06 30.34 -15.04
C PRO A 54 9.26 29.68 -14.39
N VAL A 55 9.03 28.49 -13.82
CA VAL A 55 10.10 27.66 -13.26
C VAL A 55 11.09 27.46 -14.39
N ARG A 56 12.26 28.10 -14.25
CA ARG A 56 13.38 27.98 -15.16
C ARG A 56 13.77 26.51 -15.17
N GLN A 57 13.37 25.78 -16.21
CA GLN A 57 13.87 24.44 -16.46
C GLN A 57 15.39 24.56 -16.51
N PRO A 58 16.16 23.78 -15.70
CA PRO A 58 17.59 23.74 -15.87
C PRO A 58 17.86 23.20 -17.27
N ASN A 59 18.39 24.08 -18.11
CA ASN A 59 18.94 23.76 -19.41
C ASN A 59 19.88 22.57 -19.26
N ALA A 60 19.66 21.56 -20.11
CA ALA A 60 20.57 20.46 -20.32
C ALA A 60 21.96 21.00 -20.70
N SER A 61 22.89 20.99 -19.76
CA SER A 61 24.32 20.95 -20.09
C SER A 61 24.72 19.50 -20.20
N ALA A 62 24.75 19.04 -21.44
CA ALA A 62 25.43 17.84 -21.87
C ALA A 62 26.87 17.83 -21.31
N THR A 63 27.13 16.93 -20.36
CA THR A 63 28.48 16.40 -20.19
C THR A 63 28.49 15.06 -20.90
N ALA A 64 29.08 15.05 -22.10
CA ALA A 64 29.34 13.84 -22.86
C ALA A 64 30.11 12.85 -21.97
N LYS A 65 29.43 11.80 -21.51
CA LYS A 65 30.09 10.59 -21.02
C LYS A 65 30.25 9.66 -22.22
N THR A 66 31.52 9.47 -22.56
CA THR A 66 32.09 8.55 -23.53
C THR A 66 31.27 7.27 -23.68
N PRO A 67 30.95 6.82 -24.91
CA PRO A 67 30.28 5.54 -25.11
C PRO A 67 31.25 4.44 -24.68
N ARG A 68 30.94 3.78 -23.55
CA ARG A 68 31.58 2.50 -23.25
C ARG A 68 31.04 1.52 -24.29
N LYS A 69 31.88 1.22 -25.28
CA LYS A 69 31.66 0.19 -26.28
C LYS A 69 31.62 -1.15 -25.54
N SER A 70 30.46 -1.50 -25.01
CA SER A 70 30.14 -2.86 -24.58
C SER A 70 30.01 -3.67 -25.85
N THR A 71 31.08 -4.36 -26.22
CA THR A 71 31.06 -5.41 -27.23
C THR A 71 30.26 -6.58 -26.65
N THR A 72 28.94 -6.52 -26.77
CA THR A 72 28.04 -7.64 -26.56
C THR A 72 27.30 -7.89 -27.86
N ASN A 73 27.47 -9.11 -28.38
CA ASN A 73 26.77 -9.62 -29.54
C ASN A 73 25.28 -9.24 -29.54
N PRO A 74 24.70 -8.73 -30.65
CA PRO A 74 23.29 -8.37 -30.72
C PRO A 74 22.31 -9.57 -30.83
N GLU A 75 22.77 -10.82 -30.73
CA GLU A 75 21.90 -11.99 -30.96
C GLU A 75 21.49 -12.76 -29.70
N ASP A 76 22.00 -12.42 -28.52
CA ASP A 76 21.70 -13.19 -27.32
C ASP A 76 21.08 -12.31 -26.22
N ASN A 77 19.94 -12.79 -25.71
CA ASN A 77 19.27 -12.32 -24.49
C ASN A 77 18.18 -11.25 -24.60
N LYS A 78 17.25 -11.40 -25.55
CA LYS A 78 15.83 -11.01 -25.35
C LYS A 78 14.93 -12.21 -25.09
N ARG A 79 15.45 -13.24 -24.39
CA ARG A 79 14.61 -14.31 -23.87
C ARG A 79 13.90 -13.74 -22.64
N VAL A 80 12.72 -13.16 -22.86
CA VAL A 80 11.74 -12.92 -21.80
C VAL A 80 11.64 -14.24 -21.04
N GLN A 81 12.23 -14.32 -19.86
CA GLN A 81 12.10 -15.50 -19.01
C GLN A 81 10.66 -15.50 -18.52
N THR A 82 9.78 -16.15 -19.29
CA THR A 82 8.43 -16.49 -18.87
C THR A 82 8.56 -17.51 -17.74
N VAL A 83 8.70 -17.01 -16.52
CA VAL A 83 8.57 -17.84 -15.32
C VAL A 83 7.22 -18.54 -15.39
N PRO A 84 7.12 -19.87 -15.29
CA PRO A 84 5.85 -20.55 -15.45
C PRO A 84 4.85 -20.14 -14.36
N GLU A 85 3.56 -20.18 -14.69
CA GLU A 85 2.50 -20.09 -13.68
C GLU A 85 2.68 -21.22 -12.63
N GLY A 86 2.39 -20.92 -11.37
CA GLY A 86 2.65 -21.82 -10.25
C GLY A 86 4.09 -21.81 -9.74
N ALA A 87 5.02 -21.11 -10.40
CA ALA A 87 6.37 -20.95 -9.87
C ALA A 87 6.35 -20.25 -8.52
N THR A 88 7.14 -20.79 -7.58
CA THR A 88 7.28 -20.22 -6.25
C THR A 88 8.58 -19.43 -6.14
N ALA A 89 8.53 -18.20 -5.63
CA ALA A 89 9.70 -17.40 -5.32
C ALA A 89 9.73 -17.07 -3.81
N SER A 90 10.86 -17.29 -3.14
CA SER A 90 11.00 -16.94 -1.72
C SER A 90 10.85 -15.44 -1.49
N LEU A 91 10.33 -15.07 -0.32
CA LEU A 91 10.23 -13.68 0.12
C LEU A 91 11.64 -13.06 0.22
N SER A 92 11.89 -11.98 -0.52
CA SER A 92 13.16 -11.28 -0.45
C SER A 92 13.26 -10.38 0.79
N SER A 93 14.46 -9.91 1.13
CA SER A 93 14.64 -8.94 2.21
C SER A 93 13.87 -7.63 1.94
N ARG A 94 13.88 -7.17 0.68
CA ARG A 94 13.10 -6.01 0.24
C ARG A 94 11.60 -6.24 0.41
N ASP A 95 11.11 -7.41 0.04
CA ASP A 95 9.69 -7.74 0.20
C ASP A 95 9.29 -7.70 1.69
N SER A 96 10.14 -8.25 2.55
CA SER A 96 9.93 -8.26 4.01
C SER A 96 9.93 -6.85 4.59
N GLU A 97 10.80 -5.96 4.10
CA GLU A 97 10.85 -4.55 4.49
C GLU A 97 9.56 -3.81 4.09
N ILE A 98 9.09 -3.99 2.85
CA ILE A 98 7.84 -3.38 2.37
C ILE A 98 6.63 -3.87 3.18
N ILE A 99 6.57 -5.17 3.49
CA ILE A 99 5.52 -5.74 4.34
C ILE A 99 5.61 -5.21 5.78
N GLY A 100 6.82 -4.98 6.29
CA GLY A 100 7.03 -4.32 7.58
C GLY A 100 6.46 -2.90 7.59
N LEU A 101 6.83 -2.10 6.59
CA LEU A 101 6.35 -0.72 6.43
C LEU A 101 4.81 -0.65 6.29
N GLN A 102 4.18 -1.64 5.69
CA GLN A 102 2.71 -1.70 5.60
C GLN A 102 2.02 -1.75 6.97
N LYS A 103 2.69 -2.26 8.01
CA LYS A 103 2.13 -2.39 9.37
C LYS A 103 2.27 -1.11 10.20
N GLU A 104 2.97 -0.11 9.68
CA GLU A 104 3.11 1.18 10.33
C GLU A 104 1.77 1.92 10.44
N PRO A 105 1.58 2.77 11.47
CA PRO A 105 0.33 3.46 11.68
C PRO A 105 0.04 4.46 10.53
N LEU A 106 -1.25 4.66 10.24
CA LEU A 106 -1.71 5.63 9.23
C LEU A 106 -1.30 7.08 9.55
N SER A 107 -0.92 7.38 10.79
CA SER A 107 -0.41 8.68 11.22
C SER A 107 0.89 9.10 10.53
N ASN A 108 1.64 8.15 9.94
CA ASN A 108 2.82 8.46 9.13
C ASN A 108 2.44 9.11 7.79
N GLY A 109 1.17 9.00 7.41
CA GLY A 109 0.62 9.51 6.17
C GLY A 109 0.19 10.97 6.20
N LYS A 110 -0.11 11.45 5.00
CA LYS A 110 -0.74 12.75 4.74
C LYS A 110 -2.05 12.50 4.01
N SER A 111 -3.06 13.32 4.30
CA SER A 111 -4.33 13.28 3.56
C SER A 111 -4.11 13.63 2.08
N SER A 112 -4.78 12.90 1.20
CA SER A 112 -4.75 13.05 -0.25
C SER A 112 -6.16 12.76 -0.80
N GLY A 113 -6.99 13.79 -0.82
CA GLY A 113 -8.43 13.65 -1.13
C GLY A 113 -9.11 12.75 -0.10
N ASP A 114 -9.84 11.74 -0.57
CA ASP A 114 -10.53 10.75 0.29
C ASP A 114 -9.61 9.62 0.78
N SER A 115 -8.30 9.72 0.54
CA SER A 115 -7.31 8.70 0.89
C SER A 115 -6.18 9.26 1.74
N THR A 116 -5.47 8.38 2.45
CA THR A 116 -4.20 8.75 3.09
C THR A 116 -3.05 8.20 2.25
N ARG A 117 -1.99 9.00 2.07
CA ARG A 117 -0.79 8.65 1.33
C ARG A 117 0.45 8.81 2.18
N TRP A 118 1.37 7.86 2.11
CA TRP A 118 2.70 7.95 2.70
C TRP A 118 3.76 7.54 1.69
N LEU A 119 4.85 8.31 1.61
CA LEU A 119 5.99 8.02 0.76
C LEU A 119 7.14 7.58 1.67
N SER A 120 7.61 6.35 1.49
CA SER A 120 8.77 5.80 2.17
C SER A 120 9.87 5.51 1.15
N VAL A 121 11.12 5.67 1.58
CA VAL A 121 12.32 5.34 0.81
C VAL A 121 13.10 4.33 1.62
N GLY A 122 13.21 3.12 1.09
CA GLY A 122 13.94 2.02 1.72
C GLY A 122 15.31 1.83 1.08
N ASN A 123 15.96 0.71 1.40
CA ASN A 123 17.27 0.40 0.83
C ASN A 123 17.13 -0.11 -0.63
N GLY A 124 17.31 0.79 -1.58
CA GLY A 124 17.25 0.47 -3.02
C GLY A 124 15.83 0.38 -3.58
N PHE A 125 14.87 1.06 -2.96
CA PHE A 125 13.54 1.27 -3.55
C PHE A 125 12.86 2.51 -2.96
N LYS A 126 11.85 3.00 -3.67
CA LYS A 126 10.90 4.02 -3.24
C LYS A 126 9.50 3.43 -3.26
N ALA A 127 8.76 3.59 -2.17
CA ALA A 127 7.42 3.02 -2.01
C ALA A 127 6.39 4.09 -1.65
N GLU A 128 5.28 4.12 -2.39
CA GLU A 128 4.11 4.94 -2.09
C GLU A 128 3.00 4.07 -1.53
N PHE A 129 2.76 4.18 -0.22
CA PHE A 129 1.66 3.55 0.47
C PHE A 129 0.41 4.41 0.38
N ARG A 130 -0.73 3.75 0.17
CA ARG A 130 -2.05 4.37 0.21
C ARG A 130 -2.99 3.57 1.11
N ALA A 131 -3.83 4.30 1.82
CA ALA A 131 -4.99 3.79 2.51
C ALA A 131 -6.22 4.45 1.86
N ASP A 132 -7.01 3.66 1.14
CA ASP A 132 -8.24 4.15 0.51
C ASP A 132 -9.29 4.52 1.58
N SER A 133 -10.30 5.30 1.22
CA SER A 133 -11.36 5.74 2.13
C SER A 133 -11.97 4.57 2.91
N GLY A 134 -12.10 4.72 4.23
CA GLY A 134 -12.61 3.68 5.14
C GLY A 134 -11.62 2.57 5.48
N SER A 135 -10.39 2.59 4.96
CA SER A 135 -9.37 1.60 5.34
C SER A 135 -8.69 2.02 6.65
N SER A 136 -8.58 1.07 7.60
CA SER A 136 -7.85 1.26 8.86
C SER A 136 -6.35 0.97 8.77
N ALA A 137 -5.87 0.56 7.60
CA ALA A 137 -4.48 0.20 7.34
C ALA A 137 -4.08 0.56 5.90
N TRP A 138 -2.77 0.58 5.65
CA TRP A 138 -2.21 0.71 4.31
C TRP A 138 -2.64 -0.48 3.45
N ASN A 139 -3.52 -0.26 2.47
CA ASN A 139 -4.13 -1.32 1.69
C ASN A 139 -3.52 -1.46 0.29
N ARG A 140 -2.75 -0.46 -0.18
CA ARG A 140 -2.09 -0.45 -1.48
C ARG A 140 -0.69 0.12 -1.40
N VAL A 141 0.25 -0.45 -2.14
CA VAL A 141 1.57 0.15 -2.35
C VAL A 141 1.94 0.18 -3.83
N LYS A 142 2.66 1.21 -4.25
CA LYS A 142 3.41 1.23 -5.51
C LYS A 142 4.89 1.29 -5.18
N VAL A 143 5.71 0.51 -5.88
CA VAL A 143 7.15 0.39 -5.64
C VAL A 143 7.89 0.72 -6.93
N ASP A 144 8.90 1.55 -6.78
CA ASP A 144 9.82 2.03 -7.80
C ASP A 144 11.23 1.59 -7.34
N LEU A 145 11.86 0.71 -8.11
CA LEU A 145 13.10 0.01 -7.75
C LEU A 145 14.35 0.75 -8.20
N ASP A 146 14.26 1.54 -9.26
CA ASP A 146 15.40 2.25 -9.84
C ASP A 146 15.29 3.78 -9.71
N SER A 147 14.21 4.27 -9.11
CA SER A 147 13.90 5.68 -8.87
C SER A 147 13.73 6.51 -10.14
N ASP A 148 13.30 5.89 -11.24
CA ASP A 148 13.11 6.56 -12.53
C ASP A 148 11.75 7.30 -12.67
N LYS A 149 10.91 7.22 -11.61
CA LYS A 149 9.54 7.78 -11.49
C LYS A 149 8.44 6.97 -12.16
N LYS A 150 8.73 5.77 -12.65
CA LYS A 150 7.73 4.79 -13.00
C LYS A 150 7.69 3.69 -11.94
N TRP A 151 6.64 2.88 -11.97
CA TRP A 151 6.35 1.96 -10.88
C TRP A 151 6.49 0.52 -11.36
N ASP A 152 7.63 -0.10 -11.07
CA ASP A 152 7.91 -1.50 -11.38
C ASP A 152 6.87 -2.45 -10.79
N GLU A 153 6.40 -2.15 -9.58
CA GLU A 153 5.51 -3.05 -8.86
C GLU A 153 4.34 -2.33 -8.22
N LYS A 154 3.20 -3.04 -8.19
CA LYS A 154 1.99 -2.61 -7.48
C LYS A 154 1.47 -3.73 -6.61
N TRP A 155 1.25 -3.43 -5.34
CA TRP A 155 0.79 -4.42 -4.38
C TRP A 155 -0.55 -4.00 -3.77
N ASP A 156 -1.44 -4.97 -3.59
CA ASP A 156 -2.74 -4.80 -2.94
C ASP A 156 -2.78 -5.75 -1.73
N PHE A 157 -2.89 -5.18 -0.52
CA PHE A 157 -3.02 -5.91 0.74
C PHE A 157 -4.49 -6.12 1.06
N LYS A 158 -4.85 -7.36 1.37
CA LYS A 158 -6.22 -7.75 1.69
C LYS A 158 -6.40 -7.91 3.20
N ALA A 159 -7.64 -7.74 3.64
CA ALA A 159 -8.00 -7.85 5.06
C ALA A 159 -7.78 -9.27 5.62
N ASP A 160 -7.77 -10.28 4.77
CA ASP A 160 -7.43 -11.68 5.11
C ASP A 160 -5.92 -11.92 5.24
N GLY A 161 -5.09 -10.88 5.09
CA GLY A 161 -3.64 -10.96 5.14
C GLY A 161 -2.99 -11.44 3.83
N SER A 162 -3.78 -11.76 2.80
CA SER A 162 -3.24 -12.10 1.49
C SER A 162 -2.71 -10.85 0.78
N ILE A 163 -1.64 -11.03 0.00
CA ILE A 163 -1.01 -9.96 -0.77
C ILE A 163 -1.05 -10.33 -2.23
N LYS A 164 -1.55 -9.41 -3.05
CA LYS A 164 -1.42 -9.49 -4.51
C LYS A 164 -0.29 -8.56 -4.94
N ARG A 165 0.71 -9.09 -5.63
CA ARG A 165 1.79 -8.30 -6.25
C ARG A 165 1.68 -8.39 -7.77
N ARG A 166 1.72 -7.24 -8.43
CA ARG A 166 1.74 -7.09 -9.88
C ARG A 166 3.07 -6.46 -10.29
N VAL A 167 3.75 -7.03 -11.28
CA VAL A 167 5.09 -6.60 -11.72
C VAL A 167 5.04 -6.21 -13.19
N SER A 168 5.63 -5.07 -13.53
CA SER A 168 5.92 -4.60 -14.89
C SER A 168 7.39 -4.86 -15.20
N PRO A 169 7.75 -5.98 -15.86
CA PRO A 169 9.15 -6.34 -16.07
C PRO A 169 9.89 -5.42 -17.06
N SER A 170 9.16 -4.61 -17.81
CA SER A 170 9.70 -3.69 -18.82
C SER A 170 9.52 -2.23 -18.44
N ASP A 171 9.10 -1.96 -17.20
CA ASP A 171 8.96 -0.61 -16.67
C ASP A 171 8.15 0.32 -17.61
N ASP A 172 7.01 -0.21 -18.03
CA ASP A 172 6.08 0.36 -19.00
C ASP A 172 4.68 0.49 -18.41
N ASP A 173 4.55 0.39 -17.09
CA ASP A 173 3.30 0.26 -16.33
C ASP A 173 2.41 -0.92 -16.81
N ASN A 174 2.92 -1.81 -17.65
CA ASN A 174 2.24 -3.02 -18.10
C ASN A 174 2.55 -4.19 -17.16
N TYR A 175 1.66 -4.40 -16.21
CA TYR A 175 1.78 -5.46 -15.21
C TYR A 175 1.47 -6.84 -15.78
N SER A 176 2.43 -7.42 -16.50
CA SER A 176 2.29 -8.71 -17.17
C SER A 176 2.43 -9.93 -16.25
N ALA A 177 3.02 -9.77 -15.05
CA ALA A 177 3.13 -10.85 -14.07
C ALA A 177 2.33 -10.54 -12.78
N GLU A 178 1.63 -11.54 -12.25
CA GLU A 178 0.93 -11.47 -10.96
C GLU A 178 1.42 -12.58 -10.02
N TYR A 179 1.64 -12.20 -8.77
CA TYR A 179 2.03 -13.09 -7.68
C TYR A 179 1.05 -12.97 -6.52
N ARG A 180 0.90 -14.06 -5.76
CA ARG A 180 0.14 -14.11 -4.52
C ARG A 180 1.01 -14.59 -3.38
N LEU A 181 0.87 -13.94 -2.23
CA LEU A 181 1.40 -14.40 -0.95
C LEU A 181 0.20 -14.62 -0.03
N LYS A 182 0.08 -15.81 0.55
CA LYS A 182 -0.90 -16.05 1.62
C LYS A 182 -0.34 -15.58 2.97
N SER A 183 -1.23 -15.34 3.93
CA SER A 183 -0.88 -14.78 5.25
C SER A 183 0.16 -15.59 6.04
N ASP A 184 0.21 -16.90 5.79
CA ASP A 184 1.06 -17.88 6.48
C ASP A 184 2.21 -18.40 5.60
N GLU A 185 2.37 -17.88 4.38
CA GLU A 185 3.38 -18.33 3.43
C GLU A 185 4.58 -17.39 3.38
N THR A 186 5.77 -17.94 3.17
CA THR A 186 7.03 -17.20 2.95
C THR A 186 7.45 -17.18 1.48
N LYS A 187 6.53 -17.56 0.58
CA LYS A 187 6.79 -17.74 -0.84
C LYS A 187 5.69 -17.11 -1.68
N TRP A 188 6.09 -16.27 -2.61
CA TRP A 188 5.24 -15.80 -3.69
C TRP A 188 4.91 -16.96 -4.63
N VAL A 189 3.63 -17.12 -4.96
CA VAL A 189 3.17 -18.03 -6.02
C VAL A 189 2.80 -17.19 -7.22
N ARG A 190 3.44 -17.42 -8.37
CA ARG A 190 3.06 -16.79 -9.64
C ARG A 190 1.70 -17.33 -10.08
N VAL A 191 0.75 -16.44 -10.35
CA VAL A 191 -0.61 -16.80 -10.83
C VAL A 191 -0.88 -16.29 -12.24
N LYS A 192 -0.01 -15.43 -12.78
CA LYS A 192 -0.07 -14.93 -14.15
C LYS A 192 1.30 -14.46 -14.59
#